data_AF-A0A1B1AJP3-F1
#
_entry.id   AF-A0A1B1AJP3-F1
#
_cell.length_a   1.000
_cell.length_b   1.000
_cell.length_c   1.000
_cell.angle_alpha   90.00
_cell.angle_beta   90.00
_cell.angle_gamma   90.00
#
_symmetry.space_group_name_H-M   'P 1'
#
loop_
_entity.id
_entity.type
_entity.pdbx_description
1 polymer ?
#
loop_
_entity_poly.entity_id
_entity_poly.type
_entity_poly.pdbx_seq_one_letter_code
_entity_poly.pdbx_strand_id
1 'polypeptide(L)'
;MTRARFFYPEVRLKRLLKEPGGLRVVDALDRADAAIDAIRDDCLLAIDGKIAAISSAAKREGHPDARYTLSNEIYAEAGALGLAELSDVAHNLCELLSLERKEDVSEQAVRVHVDAMRALRSPAVSANGTLRRAVLAELHRLAARLAAASTR
;
A
#
# COMPACT_ATOMS: atom_id res chain seq x y z
N MET A 1 -5.79 -13.51 72.22
CA MET A 1 -6.53 -13.34 70.94
C MET A 1 -5.60 -12.70 69.92
N THR A 2 -5.25 -13.42 68.86
CA THR A 2 -4.27 -12.94 67.87
C THR A 2 -4.99 -12.15 66.77
N ARG A 3 -4.62 -10.88 66.59
CA ARG A 3 -5.27 -9.96 65.65
C ARG A 3 -4.62 -10.14 64.27
N ALA A 4 -5.35 -10.73 63.31
CA ALA A 4 -4.86 -10.88 61.94
C ALA A 4 -4.70 -9.49 61.28
N ARG A 5 -3.53 -9.21 60.69
CA ARG A 5 -3.26 -8.02 59.88
C ARG A 5 -3.25 -8.44 58.41
N PHE A 6 -4.19 -7.90 57.63
CA PHE A 6 -4.22 -8.08 56.18
C PHE A 6 -3.35 -7.02 55.51
N PHE A 7 -2.41 -7.46 54.68
CA PHE A 7 -1.55 -6.58 53.89
C PHE A 7 -2.00 -6.62 52.43
N TYR A 8 -2.41 -5.47 51.90
CA TYR A 8 -2.78 -5.34 50.48
C TYR A 8 -1.60 -4.71 49.74
N PRO A 9 -0.88 -5.47 48.89
CA PRO A 9 0.22 -4.93 48.12
C PRO A 9 -0.28 -3.88 47.12
N GLU A 10 0.49 -2.81 46.93
CA GLU A 10 0.19 -1.81 45.90
C GLU A 10 0.19 -2.46 44.52
N VAL A 11 -0.96 -2.45 43.87
CA VAL A 11 -1.13 -3.03 42.54
C VAL A 11 -0.57 -2.05 41.52
N ARG A 12 0.62 -2.35 40.97
CA ARG A 12 1.33 -1.51 40.00
C ARG A 12 0.44 -0.99 38.86
N LEU A 13 -0.49 -1.82 38.36
CA LEU A 13 -1.46 -1.43 37.33
C LEU A 13 -2.39 -0.29 37.76
N LYS A 14 -2.88 -0.29 39.02
CA LYS A 14 -3.73 0.79 39.55
C LYS A 14 -2.98 2.12 39.67
N ARG A 15 -1.67 2.08 39.87
CA ARG A 15 -0.82 3.27 39.89
C ARG A 15 -0.61 3.82 38.49
N LEU A 16 -0.25 2.96 37.53
CA LEU A 16 -0.04 3.34 36.13
C LEU A 16 -1.31 3.92 35.48
N LEU A 17 -2.49 3.39 35.80
CA LEU A 17 -3.77 3.93 35.30
C LEU A 17 -4.10 5.36 35.80
N LYS A 18 -3.42 5.84 36.85
CA LYS A 18 -3.62 7.19 37.42
C LYS A 18 -2.52 8.17 37.00
N GLU A 19 -1.49 7.71 36.30
CA GLU A 19 -0.42 8.58 35.84
C GLU A 19 -0.94 9.48 34.70
N PRO A 20 -0.82 10.81 34.82
CA PRO A 20 -1.23 11.73 33.76
C PRO A 20 -0.30 11.58 32.55
N GLY A 21 -0.84 11.70 31.33
CA GLY A 21 -0.08 11.59 30.08
C GLY A 21 -0.63 10.58 29.07
N GLY A 22 -1.63 9.78 29.45
CA GLY A 22 -2.35 8.92 28.50
C GLY A 22 -3.20 9.74 27.52
N LEU A 23 -3.29 9.27 26.28
CA LEU A 23 -4.17 9.79 25.23
C LEU A 23 -5.31 8.79 25.01
N ARG A 24 -6.55 9.27 24.83
CA ARG A 24 -7.65 8.36 24.46
C ARG A 24 -7.34 7.80 23.07
N VAL A 25 -7.68 6.54 22.84
CA VAL A 25 -7.48 5.89 21.53
C VAL A 25 -8.11 6.71 20.40
N VAL A 26 -9.32 7.23 20.62
CA VAL A 26 -10.01 8.09 19.64
C VAL A 26 -9.20 9.35 19.32
N ASP A 27 -8.72 10.06 20.33
CA ASP A 27 -7.90 11.26 20.11
C ASP A 27 -6.56 10.95 19.41
N ALA A 28 -6.02 9.73 19.61
CA ALA A 28 -4.81 9.27 18.92
C ALA A 28 -5.07 8.97 17.44
N LEU A 29 -6.21 8.35 17.13
CA LEU A 29 -6.65 8.08 15.75
C LEU A 29 -6.95 9.38 15.01
N ASP A 30 -7.71 10.30 15.62
CA ASP A 30 -8.03 11.60 15.02
C ASP A 30 -6.77 12.40 14.67
N ARG A 31 -5.74 12.34 15.54
CA ARG A 31 -4.44 12.97 15.27
C ARG A 31 -3.68 12.29 14.13
N ALA A 32 -3.76 10.97 14.03
CA ALA A 32 -3.12 10.22 12.95
C ALA A 32 -3.78 10.53 11.61
N ASP A 33 -5.11 10.56 11.56
CA ASP A 33 -5.87 10.91 10.37
C ASP A 33 -5.56 12.35 9.92
N ALA A 34 -5.54 13.30 10.85
CA ALA A 34 -5.16 14.69 10.55
C ALA A 34 -3.72 14.82 10.02
N ALA A 35 -2.79 14.02 10.53
CA ALA A 35 -1.41 14.01 10.06
C ALA A 35 -1.29 13.41 8.65
N ILE A 36 -2.05 12.34 8.34
CA ILE A 36 -2.11 11.76 7.00
C ILE A 36 -2.73 12.75 6.02
N ASP A 37 -3.83 13.40 6.39
CA ASP A 37 -4.50 14.38 5.54
C ASP A 37 -3.61 15.60 5.26
N ALA A 38 -2.78 16.02 6.23
CA ALA A 38 -1.87 17.15 6.05
C ALA A 38 -0.78 16.90 4.97
N ILE A 39 -0.42 15.64 4.71
CA ILE A 39 0.60 15.26 3.71
C ILE A 39 -0.01 14.62 2.46
N ARG A 40 -1.35 14.55 2.37
CA ARG A 40 -2.06 13.79 1.33
C ARG A 40 -1.68 14.24 -0.07
N ASP A 41 -1.70 15.54 -0.34
CA ASP A 41 -1.42 16.06 -1.68
C ASP A 41 0.03 15.83 -2.11
N ASP A 42 0.99 15.96 -1.18
CA ASP A 42 2.40 15.67 -1.43
C ASP A 42 2.62 14.18 -1.73
N CYS A 43 1.97 13.28 -0.98
CA CYS A 43 2.00 11.85 -1.25
C CYS A 43 1.37 11.51 -2.60
N LEU A 44 0.27 12.17 -2.97
CA LEU A 44 -0.37 11.99 -4.27
C LEU A 44 0.55 12.42 -5.43
N LEU A 45 1.23 13.55 -5.30
CA LEU A 45 2.23 14.00 -6.27
C LEU A 45 3.42 13.04 -6.35
N ALA A 46 3.87 12.52 -5.20
CA ALA A 46 4.95 11.54 -5.15
C ALA A 46 4.56 10.24 -5.85
N ILE A 47 3.32 9.75 -5.65
CA ILE A 47 2.77 8.60 -6.36
C ILE A 47 2.77 8.84 -7.86
N ASP A 48 2.28 9.99 -8.32
CA ASP A 48 2.22 10.32 -9.75
C ASP A 48 3.64 10.37 -10.36
N GLY A 49 4.63 10.87 -9.62
CA GLY A 49 6.04 10.83 -9.99
C GLY A 49 6.60 9.40 -10.09
N LYS A 50 6.26 8.51 -9.15
CA LYS A 50 6.69 7.10 -9.19
C LYS A 50 6.06 6.34 -10.36
N ILE A 51 4.78 6.58 -10.65
CA ILE A 51 4.08 6.01 -11.82
C ILE A 51 4.80 6.41 -13.12
N ALA A 52 5.24 7.67 -13.24
CA ALA A 52 6.03 8.13 -14.37
C ALA A 52 7.42 7.44 -14.43
N ALA A 53 8.09 7.30 -13.29
CA ALA A 53 9.41 6.67 -13.19
C ALA A 53 9.39 5.17 -13.57
N ILE A 54 8.30 4.44 -13.31
CA ILE A 54 8.19 3.03 -13.73
C ILE A 54 8.32 2.90 -15.26
N SER A 55 7.76 3.85 -16.02
CA SER A 55 7.80 3.83 -17.49
C SER A 55 9.22 4.01 -18.06
N SER A 56 10.08 4.73 -17.33
CA SER A 56 11.46 5.04 -17.76
C SER A 56 12.51 4.16 -17.09
N ALA A 57 12.13 3.39 -16.07
CA ALA A 57 13.02 2.48 -15.38
C ALA A 57 13.46 1.37 -16.34
N ALA A 58 14.76 1.30 -16.61
CA ALA A 58 15.37 0.20 -17.33
C ALA A 58 15.78 -0.91 -16.34
N LYS A 59 15.62 -2.17 -16.75
CA LYS A 59 16.18 -3.31 -16.03
C LYS A 59 17.70 -3.20 -16.06
N ARG A 60 18.34 -3.29 -14.90
CA ARG A 60 19.80 -3.31 -14.77
C ARG A 60 20.24 -4.67 -14.26
N GLU A 61 21.18 -5.31 -14.96
CA GLU A 61 21.75 -6.57 -14.52
C GLU A 61 22.40 -6.43 -13.13
N GLY A 62 22.23 -7.44 -12.28
CA GLY A 62 22.82 -7.46 -10.93
C GLY A 62 22.17 -6.55 -9.89
N HIS A 63 21.13 -5.78 -10.24
CA HIS A 63 20.41 -4.91 -9.31
C HIS A 63 18.96 -5.36 -9.08
N PRO A 64 18.36 -5.04 -7.91
CA PRO A 64 16.92 -5.16 -7.70
C PRO A 64 16.16 -4.42 -8.80
N ASP A 65 15.05 -5.00 -9.25
CA ASP A 65 14.23 -4.37 -10.29
C ASP A 65 13.64 -3.07 -9.73
N ALA A 66 14.09 -1.93 -10.26
CA ALA A 66 13.64 -0.61 -9.84
C ALA A 66 12.12 -0.45 -10.01
N ARG A 67 11.52 -1.13 -11.00
CA ARG A 67 10.06 -1.11 -11.21
C ARG A 67 9.33 -1.79 -10.06
N TYR A 68 9.88 -2.90 -9.54
CA TYR A 68 9.32 -3.59 -8.39
C TYR A 68 9.35 -2.69 -7.15
N THR A 69 10.50 -2.04 -6.89
CA THR A 69 10.64 -1.11 -5.76
C THR A 69 9.64 0.03 -5.85
N LEU A 70 9.57 0.71 -6.99
CA LEU A 70 8.63 1.81 -7.22
C LEU A 70 7.17 1.37 -7.07
N SER A 71 6.83 0.18 -7.58
CA SER A 71 5.48 -0.37 -7.46
C SER A 71 5.14 -0.70 -5.99
N ASN A 72 6.09 -1.25 -5.23
CA ASN A 72 5.91 -1.55 -3.82
C ASN A 72 5.75 -0.28 -2.96
N GLU A 73 6.46 0.79 -3.29
CA GLU A 73 6.27 2.10 -2.65
C GLU A 73 4.88 2.67 -2.95
N ILE A 74 4.41 2.61 -4.21
CA ILE A 74 3.05 3.02 -4.56
C ILE A 74 2.01 2.18 -3.81
N TYR A 75 2.20 0.86 -3.73
CA TYR A 75 1.32 -0.04 -2.96
C TYR A 75 1.15 0.43 -1.51
N ALA A 76 2.26 0.73 -0.83
CA ALA A 76 2.28 1.16 0.55
C ALA A 76 1.64 2.55 0.75
N GLU A 77 2.02 3.52 -0.08
CA GLU A 77 1.50 4.89 0.01
C GLU A 77 0.01 4.96 -0.35
N ALA A 78 -0.41 4.30 -1.43
CA ALA A 78 -1.82 4.20 -1.81
C ALA A 78 -2.65 3.52 -0.72
N GLY A 79 -2.12 2.47 -0.09
CA GLY A 79 -2.76 1.80 1.03
C GLY A 79 -2.95 2.74 2.23
N ALA A 80 -1.92 3.49 2.59
CA ALA A 80 -1.98 4.47 3.70
C ALA A 80 -2.98 5.61 3.44
N LEU A 81 -3.17 6.00 2.17
CA LEU A 81 -4.12 7.05 1.78
C LEU A 81 -5.55 6.56 1.55
N GLY A 82 -5.83 5.26 1.69
CA GLY A 82 -7.14 4.66 1.44
C GLY A 82 -7.48 4.48 -0.04
N LEU A 83 -6.49 4.52 -0.93
CA LEU A 83 -6.65 4.35 -2.38
C LEU A 83 -6.56 2.87 -2.75
N ALA A 84 -7.52 2.08 -2.25
CA ALA A 84 -7.48 0.61 -2.31
C ALA A 84 -7.28 0.06 -3.73
N GLU A 85 -7.97 0.62 -4.72
CA GLU A 85 -7.89 0.17 -6.12
C GLU A 85 -6.53 0.47 -6.74
N LEU A 86 -5.89 1.60 -6.38
CA LEU A 86 -4.55 1.92 -6.85
C LEU A 86 -3.50 1.02 -6.19
N SER A 87 -3.66 0.78 -4.88
CA SER A 87 -2.83 -0.14 -4.11
C SER A 87 -2.89 -1.56 -4.72
N ASP A 88 -4.08 -2.02 -5.10
CA ASP A 88 -4.28 -3.33 -5.74
C ASP A 88 -3.54 -3.45 -7.08
N VAL A 89 -3.64 -2.44 -7.97
CA VAL A 89 -2.88 -2.46 -9.25
C VAL A 89 -1.38 -2.49 -9.02
N ALA A 90 -0.88 -1.70 -8.05
CA ALA A 90 0.54 -1.65 -7.74
C ALA A 90 1.03 -2.99 -7.16
N HIS A 91 0.23 -3.64 -6.32
CA HIS A 91 0.54 -4.98 -5.82
C HIS A 91 0.51 -6.02 -6.95
N ASN A 92 -0.48 -5.98 -7.84
CA ASN A 92 -0.58 -6.88 -8.98
C ASN A 92 0.64 -6.77 -9.91
N LEU A 93 1.18 -5.56 -10.09
CA LEU A 93 2.43 -5.35 -10.82
C LEU A 93 3.64 -5.91 -10.06
N CYS A 94 3.71 -5.81 -8.73
CA CYS A 94 4.75 -6.47 -7.94
C CYS A 94 4.75 -7.99 -8.15
N GLU A 95 3.58 -8.62 -8.11
CA GLU A 95 3.42 -10.06 -8.36
C GLU A 95 3.88 -10.45 -9.78
N LEU A 96 3.58 -9.61 -10.77
CA LEU A 96 4.06 -9.83 -12.13
C LEU A 96 5.59 -9.73 -12.23
N LEU A 97 6.19 -8.74 -11.57
CA LEU A 97 7.64 -8.48 -11.59
C LEU A 97 8.45 -9.45 -10.71
N SER A 98 7.81 -10.14 -9.76
CA SER A 98 8.45 -11.11 -8.87
C SER A 98 8.62 -12.49 -9.51
N LEU A 99 8.02 -12.74 -10.68
CA LEU A 99 8.14 -14.00 -11.42
C LEU A 99 9.62 -14.33 -11.71
N GLU A 100 10.04 -15.55 -11.36
CA GLU A 100 11.44 -16.00 -11.34
C GLU A 100 12.13 -15.90 -12.72
N ARG A 101 11.38 -16.08 -13.80
CA ARG A 101 11.83 -15.77 -15.17
C ARG A 101 11.69 -14.28 -15.45
N LYS A 102 12.56 -13.47 -14.85
CA LYS A 102 12.60 -12.01 -15.06
C LYS A 102 12.79 -11.59 -16.52
N GLU A 103 13.17 -12.50 -17.42
CA GLU A 103 13.30 -12.25 -18.87
C GLU A 103 11.95 -12.22 -19.61
N ASP A 104 10.87 -12.72 -19.00
CA ASP A 104 9.57 -12.94 -19.68
C ASP A 104 8.49 -11.89 -19.36
N VAL A 105 8.74 -10.94 -18.43
CA VAL A 105 7.74 -9.90 -18.16
C VAL A 105 7.70 -8.93 -19.34
N SER A 106 6.66 -9.06 -20.16
CA SER A 106 6.45 -8.20 -21.32
C SER A 106 6.37 -6.72 -20.90
N GLU A 107 7.17 -5.87 -21.55
CA GLU A 107 7.07 -4.40 -21.42
C GLU A 107 5.64 -3.90 -21.66
N GLN A 108 4.88 -4.58 -22.52
CA GLN A 108 3.48 -4.25 -22.75
C GLN A 108 2.62 -4.49 -21.51
N ALA A 109 2.87 -5.56 -20.75
CA ALA A 109 2.16 -5.83 -19.52
C ALA A 109 2.47 -4.76 -18.47
N VAL A 110 3.74 -4.38 -18.29
CA VAL A 110 4.13 -3.27 -17.42
C VAL A 110 3.43 -1.97 -17.83
N ARG A 111 3.43 -1.65 -19.12
CA ARG A 111 2.78 -0.45 -19.67
C ARG A 111 1.29 -0.40 -19.34
N VAL A 112 0.57 -1.52 -19.49
CA VAL A 112 -0.86 -1.60 -19.16
C VAL A 112 -1.13 -1.32 -17.68
N HIS A 113 -0.28 -1.80 -16.76
CA HIS A 113 -0.42 -1.50 -15.34
C HIS A 113 -0.17 -0.01 -15.05
N VAL A 114 0.86 0.57 -15.68
CA VAL A 114 1.12 2.01 -15.58
C VAL A 114 -0.05 2.84 -16.07
N ASP A 115 -0.61 2.50 -17.23
CA ASP A 115 -1.74 3.24 -17.80
C ASP A 115 -3.00 3.08 -16.95
N ALA A 116 -3.21 1.91 -16.33
CA ALA A 116 -4.28 1.71 -15.37
C ALA A 116 -4.11 2.56 -14.09
N MET A 117 -2.89 2.64 -13.54
CA MET A 117 -2.59 3.51 -12.40
C MET A 117 -2.87 4.98 -12.76
N ARG A 118 -2.42 5.45 -13.93
CA ARG A 118 -2.73 6.81 -14.43
C ARG A 118 -4.23 7.04 -14.59
N ALA A 119 -4.95 6.05 -15.12
CA ALA A 119 -6.38 6.12 -15.29
C ALA A 119 -7.09 6.26 -13.94
N LEU A 120 -6.74 5.46 -12.93
CA LEU A 120 -7.31 5.54 -11.57
C LEU A 120 -7.05 6.89 -10.89
N ARG A 121 -6.00 7.59 -11.30
CA ARG A 121 -5.67 8.96 -10.85
C ARG A 121 -6.44 10.05 -11.61
N SER A 122 -7.06 9.74 -12.75
CA SER A 122 -7.86 10.69 -13.53
C SER A 122 -9.29 10.81 -13.00
N PRO A 123 -9.84 12.04 -12.85
CA PRO A 123 -11.23 12.27 -12.43
C PRO A 123 -12.29 11.51 -13.24
N ALA A 124 -12.05 11.33 -14.54
CA ALA A 124 -12.99 10.67 -15.44
C ALA A 124 -13.21 9.18 -15.10
N VAL A 125 -12.18 8.51 -14.58
CA VAL A 125 -12.22 7.09 -14.24
C VAL A 125 -12.42 6.92 -12.74
N SER A 126 -11.78 7.77 -11.92
CA SER A 126 -11.93 7.74 -10.47
C SER A 126 -13.37 7.98 -10.01
N ALA A 127 -14.20 8.68 -10.78
CA ALA A 127 -15.63 8.84 -10.48
C ALA A 127 -16.51 7.62 -10.88
N ASN A 128 -16.04 6.72 -11.75
CA ASN A 128 -16.85 5.63 -12.31
C ASN A 128 -16.49 4.26 -11.72
N GLY A 129 -17.18 3.86 -10.65
CA GLY A 129 -16.90 2.62 -9.94
C GLY A 129 -17.06 1.34 -10.77
N THR A 130 -17.93 1.34 -11.79
CA THR A 130 -18.07 0.18 -12.68
C THR A 130 -16.86 0.03 -13.57
N LEU A 131 -16.36 1.14 -14.12
CA LEU A 131 -15.16 1.15 -14.96
C LEU A 131 -13.93 0.70 -14.16
N ARG A 132 -13.75 1.21 -12.93
CA ARG A 132 -12.63 0.83 -12.07
C ARG A 132 -12.60 -0.67 -11.79
N ARG A 133 -13.74 -1.25 -11.39
CA ARG A 133 -13.84 -2.71 -11.16
C ARG A 133 -13.53 -3.53 -12.41
N ALA A 134 -14.00 -3.09 -13.58
CA ALA A 134 -13.72 -3.77 -14.84
C ALA A 134 -12.21 -3.76 -15.16
N VAL A 135 -11.55 -2.60 -15.02
CA VAL A 135 -10.10 -2.48 -15.22
C VAL A 135 -9.32 -3.42 -14.29
N LEU A 136 -9.64 -3.41 -12.98
CA LEU A 136 -8.99 -4.29 -12.01
C LEU A 136 -9.18 -5.77 -12.37
N ALA A 137 -10.40 -6.19 -12.69
CA ALA A 137 -10.68 -7.58 -13.04
C ALA A 137 -9.86 -8.05 -14.25
N GLU A 138 -9.73 -7.22 -15.29
CA GLU A 138 -8.94 -7.58 -16.47
C GLU A 138 -7.42 -7.60 -16.19
N LEU A 139 -6.91 -6.71 -15.34
CA LEU A 139 -5.51 -6.74 -14.91
C LEU A 139 -5.17 -8.02 -14.16
N HIS A 140 -6.00 -8.40 -13.18
CA HIS A 140 -5.82 -9.64 -12.43
C HIS A 140 -5.86 -10.87 -13.36
N ARG A 141 -6.77 -10.90 -14.34
CA ARG A 141 -6.80 -11.97 -15.35
C ARG A 141 -5.55 -11.99 -16.22
N LEU A 142 -5.06 -10.82 -16.63
CA LEU A 142 -3.83 -10.70 -17.41
C LEU A 142 -2.63 -11.25 -16.63
N ALA A 143 -2.44 -10.82 -15.39
CA ALA A 143 -1.36 -11.27 -14.52
C ALA A 143 -1.42 -12.80 -14.29
N ALA A 144 -2.60 -13.33 -13.96
CA ALA A 144 -2.79 -14.77 -13.78
C ALA A 144 -2.45 -15.58 -15.04
N ARG A 145 -2.83 -15.08 -16.23
CA ARG A 145 -2.53 -15.71 -17.51
C ARG A 145 -1.02 -15.71 -17.80
N LEU A 146 -0.33 -14.62 -17.51
CA LEU A 146 1.12 -14.50 -17.70
C LEU A 146 1.89 -15.39 -16.71
N ALA A 147 1.47 -15.45 -15.44
CA ALA A 147 2.04 -16.35 -14.45
C ALA A 147 1.91 -17.83 -14.89
N ALA A 148 0.74 -18.24 -15.37
CA ALA A 148 0.51 -19.61 -15.85
C ALA A 148 1.30 -19.97 -17.13
N ALA A 149 1.67 -18.98 -17.94
CA ALA A 149 2.59 -19.17 -19.07
C ALA A 149 4.04 -19.29 -18.60
N SER A 150 4.41 -18.59 -17.52
CA SER A 150 5.73 -18.60 -16.90
C SER A 150 6.07 -19.91 -16.14
N THR A 151 5.09 -20.79 -15.90
CA THR A 151 5.34 -22.10 -15.24
C THR A 151 5.56 -23.25 -16.24
N ARG A 152 5.29 -23.03 -17.53
CA ARG A 152 5.58 -24.01 -18.60
C ARG A 152 6.97 -23.81 -19.17
#